data_AF-A0A356ZC94-F1
#
_entry.id   AF-A0A356ZC94-F1
#
_cell.length_a   1.000
_cell.length_b   1.000
_cell.length_c   1.000
_cell.angle_alpha   90.00
_cell.angle_beta   90.00
_cell.angle_gamma   90.00
#
_symmetry.space_group_name_H-M   'P 1'
#
loop_
_entity.id
_entity.type
_entity.pdbx_description
1 polymer ?
#
loop_
_entity_poly.entity_id
_entity_poly.type
_entity_poly.pdbx_seq_one_letter_code
_entity_poly.pdbx_strand_id
1 'polypeptide(L)' 'INVYLARRELGRQLARENKIDADLVISVPDSGTAAAMGYAEEANLPFEEGLM' A
#
# COMPACT_ATOMS: atom_id res chain seq x y z
N ILE A 1 -5.37 -19.33 3.43
CA ILE A 1 -5.27 -17.85 3.41
C ILE A 1 -4.33 -17.47 2.29
N ASN A 2 -4.74 -16.61 1.35
CA ASN A 2 -3.83 -16.07 0.33
C ASN A 2 -3.03 -14.92 0.94
N VAL A 3 -1.70 -15.09 1.09
CA VAL A 3 -0.82 -14.12 1.78
C VAL A 3 -0.77 -12.79 1.04
N TYR A 4 -0.81 -12.80 -0.30
CA TYR A 4 -0.84 -11.58 -1.09
C TYR A 4 -2.11 -10.76 -0.80
N LEU A 5 -3.29 -11.41 -0.84
CA LEU A 5 -4.56 -10.74 -0.54
C LEU A 5 -4.62 -10.25 0.91
N ALA A 6 -4.09 -11.03 1.85
CA ALA A 6 -4.01 -10.64 3.25
C ALA A 6 -3.16 -9.37 3.44
N ARG A 7 -1.95 -9.33 2.84
CA ARG A 7 -1.08 -8.13 2.91
C ARG A 7 -1.71 -6.91 2.26
N ARG A 8 -2.42 -7.09 1.14
CA ARG A 8 -3.14 -6.00 0.49
C ARG A 8 -4.27 -5.46 1.36
N GLU A 9 -5.03 -6.31 2.05
CA GLU A 9 -6.03 -5.84 3.01
C GLU A 9 -5.40 -5.13 4.22
N LEU A 10 -4.26 -5.62 4.73
CA LEU A 10 -3.52 -4.91 5.79
C LEU A 10 -3.12 -3.49 5.36
N GLY A 11 -2.72 -3.31 4.09
CA GLY A 11 -2.47 -1.98 3.53
C GLY A 11 -3.70 -1.07 3.55
N ARG A 12 -4.87 -1.61 3.16
CA ARG A 12 -6.14 -0.86 3.24
C ARG A 12 -6.49 -0.48 4.68
N GLN A 13 -6.36 -1.42 5.62
CA GLN A 13 -6.62 -1.12 7.03
C GLN A 13 -5.69 -0.02 7.55
N LEU A 14 -4.40 -0.06 7.20
CA LEU A 14 -3.46 1.00 7.56
C LEU A 14 -3.87 2.37 7.01
N ALA A 15 -4.36 2.45 5.77
CA ALA A 15 -4.87 3.71 5.22
C ALA A 15 -6.14 4.21 5.91
N ARG A 16 -7.02 3.32 6.40
CA ARG A 16 -8.19 3.70 7.20
C ARG A 16 -7.80 4.23 8.57
N GLU A 17 -6.80 3.60 9.20
CA GLU A 17 -6.32 3.97 10.53
C GLU A 17 -5.47 5.24 10.51
N ASN A 18 -4.64 5.42 9.48
CA ASN A 18 -3.59 6.44 9.43
C ASN A 18 -3.43 7.03 8.03
N LYS A 19 -4.51 7.58 7.45
CA LYS A 19 -4.40 8.36 6.21
C LYS A 19 -3.61 9.66 6.47
N ILE A 20 -2.64 9.94 5.60
CA ILE A 20 -1.90 11.20 5.56
C ILE A 20 -2.14 11.94 4.24
N ASP A 21 -1.88 13.24 4.25
CA ASP A 21 -1.82 14.06 3.03
C ASP A 21 -0.46 13.84 2.35
N ALA A 22 -0.50 13.27 1.14
CA ALA A 22 0.68 12.87 0.38
C ALA A 22 0.35 12.81 -1.12
N ASP A 23 1.37 12.90 -1.97
CA ASP A 23 1.19 12.92 -3.43
C ASP A 23 1.09 11.51 -4.05
N LEU A 24 1.84 10.55 -3.51
CA LEU A 24 1.93 9.18 -4.03
C LEU A 24 2.38 8.18 -2.97
N VAL A 25 2.26 6.89 -3.29
CA VAL A 25 2.72 5.77 -2.46
C VAL A 25 3.73 4.94 -3.25
N ILE A 26 4.84 4.57 -2.61
CA ILE A 26 5.81 3.63 -3.17
C ILE A 26 5.98 2.43 -2.24
N SER A 27 6.41 1.29 -2.78
CA SER A 27 6.80 0.14 -1.97
C SER A 27 8.31 0.12 -1.71
N VAL A 28 8.71 -0.57 -0.64
CA VAL A 28 10.04 -1.14 -0.53
C VAL A 28 10.00 -2.53 -1.19
N PRO A 29 10.72 -2.76 -2.29
CA PRO A 29 10.75 -4.05 -2.96
C PRO A 29 11.38 -5.14 -2.07
N ASP A 30 10.93 -6.40 -2.09
CA ASP A 30 9.72 -6.95 -2.73
C ASP A 30 8.59 -7.17 -1.72
N SER A 31 8.97 -7.18 -0.43
CA SER A 31 8.12 -7.66 0.66
C SER A 31 6.92 -6.75 0.93
N GLY A 32 7.07 -5.45 0.69
CA GLY A 32 6.08 -4.41 0.96
C GLY A 32 5.08 -4.15 -0.17
N THR A 33 5.31 -4.67 -1.39
CA THR A 33 4.53 -4.29 -2.59
C THR A 33 3.03 -4.50 -2.42
N ALA A 34 2.60 -5.69 -1.93
CA ALA A 34 1.18 -5.97 -1.74
C ALA A 34 0.51 -5.01 -0.74
N ALA A 35 1.20 -4.67 0.35
CA ALA A 35 0.69 -3.75 1.36
C ALA A 35 0.64 -2.30 0.85
N ALA A 36 1.67 -1.85 0.15
CA ALA A 36 1.72 -0.51 -0.44
C ALA A 36 0.61 -0.31 -1.49
N MET A 37 0.35 -1.31 -2.35
CA MET A 37 -0.77 -1.27 -3.30
C MET A 37 -2.12 -1.14 -2.57
N GLY A 38 -2.31 -1.89 -1.48
CA GLY A 38 -3.53 -1.81 -0.68
C GLY A 38 -3.71 -0.44 -0.02
N TYR A 39 -2.63 0.12 0.53
CA TYR A 39 -2.67 1.45 1.11
C TYR A 39 -3.02 2.52 0.07
N ALA A 40 -2.39 2.47 -1.12
CA ALA A 40 -2.64 3.39 -2.21
C ALA A 40 -4.10 3.37 -2.68
N GLU A 41 -4.66 2.16 -2.87
CA GLU A 41 -6.06 1.95 -3.26
C GLU A 41 -7.05 2.59 -2.28
N GLU A 42 -6.85 2.36 -0.98
CA GLU A 42 -7.75 2.88 0.05
C GLU A 42 -7.53 4.38 0.32
N ALA A 43 -6.29 4.85 0.24
CA ALA A 43 -5.96 6.27 0.39
C ALA A 43 -6.40 7.11 -0.82
N ASN A 44 -6.74 6.47 -1.95
CA ASN A 44 -6.99 7.10 -3.24
C ASN A 44 -5.80 7.94 -3.72
N LEU A 45 -4.61 7.35 -3.62
CA LEU A 45 -3.33 7.90 -4.07
C LEU A 45 -2.74 7.04 -5.19
N PRO A 46 -1.98 7.62 -6.13
CA PRO A 46 -1.25 6.84 -7.12
C PRO A 46 -0.17 5.97 -6.45
N PHE A 47 0.02 4.76 -6.99
CA PHE A 47 1.09 3.85 -6.60
C PHE A 47 2.18 3.86 -7.68
N GLU A 48 3.43 4.05 -7.27
CA GLU A 48 4.58 4.13 -8.17
C GLU A 48 5.74 3.23 -7.71
N GLU A 49 6.55 2.77 -8.65
CA GLU A 49 7.81 2.06 -8.35
C GLU A 49 8.94 3.08 -8.14
N GLY A 50 9.20 3.45 -6.88
CA GLY A 50 10.16 4.51 -6.54
C GLY A 50 11.55 4.06 -6.09
N LEU A 51 11.75 2.76 -5.83
CA LEU A 51 13.02 2.20 -5.38
C LEU A 51 13.41 1.06 -6.33
N MET A 52 14.59 1.20 -6.97
CA MET A 52 15.22 0.19 -7.83
C MET A 52 16.51 -0.31 -7.18
#